data_AF-A0AA38LM07-F1
#
_entry.id   AF-A0AA38LM07-F1
#
_cell.length_a   1.000
_cell.length_b   1.000
_cell.length_c   1.000
_cell.angle_alpha   90.00
_cell.angle_beta   90.00
_cell.angle_gamma   90.00
#
_symmetry.space_group_name_H-M   'P 1'
#
loop_
_entity.id
_entity.type
_entity.pdbx_description
1 polymer ?
#
loop_
_entity_poly.entity_id
_entity_poly.type
_entity_poly.pdbx_seq_one_letter_code
_entity_poly.pdbx_strand_id
1 'polypeptide(L)'
;VDPHCSYKISSSISLSTAAGRFVLLHGSQIIGFVMAILLFTLMRQTRAWELDLPVPSVLSAIESNLRLPLSFSFLALGPLAVYMVLTVFAKEPTPPFASFVIVSLICYTFANGVVVILALITQLFFYSGASMQVFFKRRWQAWEQRLHMDFLRRFLDRFSVLSSFQVVRMLRGRPPLTVGVIAAVLISFLHPALGMIVLLLSHVWHCHTALCSFLAASFRSHPHTKGDWQNSKLKANMFPQQADRVMMDGFEMEGNHSPNSANSFGDTQLEAFNYQQGMLLLHLAATTMLVPSLVAWGQRLGMDQSIPWFLDSALSIGIVLHALCASKASYNVLLFPFPHFWVTRVREGGLSLVYCLAGFYCYFSGLALAPYRSFYALAAVGVLF
;
A
#
# COMPACT_ATOMS: atom_id res chain seq x y z
N VAL A 1 21.48 15.00 61.40
CA VAL A 1 21.45 14.65 59.95
C VAL A 1 22.89 14.69 59.48
N ASP A 2 23.45 13.54 59.11
CA ASP A 2 24.87 13.35 58.80
C ASP A 2 25.21 13.97 57.41
N PRO A 3 26.18 14.90 57.31
CA PRO A 3 26.49 15.61 56.07
C PRO A 3 27.27 14.80 55.02
N HIS A 4 27.62 13.53 55.27
CA HIS A 4 28.54 12.77 54.40
C HIS A 4 27.92 11.73 53.45
N CYS A 5 26.61 11.70 53.25
CA CYS A 5 25.96 10.73 52.35
C CYS A 5 25.20 11.38 51.19
N SER A 6 25.91 12.00 50.25
CA SER A 6 25.38 12.32 48.91
C SER A 6 25.55 11.11 47.99
N TYR A 7 24.57 10.20 47.98
CA TYR A 7 24.53 9.12 46.99
C TYR A 7 24.09 9.69 45.63
N LYS A 8 25.05 9.86 44.71
CA LYS A 8 24.75 10.23 43.32
C LYS A 8 24.41 8.96 42.53
N ILE A 9 23.12 8.61 42.50
CA ILE A 9 22.62 7.49 41.69
C ILE A 9 22.59 7.94 40.22
N SER A 10 23.61 7.60 39.44
CA SER A 10 23.57 7.73 37.97
C SER A 10 23.18 6.40 37.34
N SER A 11 21.90 6.19 37.02
CA SER A 11 21.51 5.08 36.16
C SER A 11 21.65 5.50 34.70
N SER A 12 22.72 5.09 34.02
CA SER A 12 22.84 5.21 32.56
C SER A 12 21.90 4.19 31.92
N ILE A 13 20.70 4.63 31.54
CA ILE A 13 19.78 3.80 30.75
C ILE A 13 20.34 3.74 29.33
N SER A 14 20.56 2.55 28.79
CA SER A 14 21.00 2.42 27.40
C SER A 14 19.96 3.01 26.46
N LEU A 15 20.40 3.63 25.37
CA LEU A 15 19.50 4.20 24.36
C LEU A 15 18.52 3.14 23.81
N SER A 16 18.99 1.89 23.66
CA SER A 16 18.15 0.75 23.26
C SER A 16 17.03 0.45 24.26
N THR A 17 17.31 0.52 25.57
CA THR A 17 16.31 0.29 26.61
C THR A 17 15.30 1.44 26.65
N ALA A 18 15.75 2.68 26.50
CA ALA A 18 14.87 3.84 26.40
C ALA A 18 13.96 3.76 25.17
N ALA A 19 14.51 3.42 24.00
CA ALA A 19 13.75 3.22 22.76
C ALA A 19 12.74 2.07 22.88
N GLY A 20 13.15 0.94 23.47
CA GLY A 20 12.26 -0.20 23.72
C GLY A 20 11.08 0.19 24.61
N ARG A 21 11.33 0.92 25.71
CA ARG A 21 10.25 1.44 26.57
C ARG A 21 9.33 2.41 25.84
N PHE A 22 9.88 3.30 25.03
CA PHE A 22 9.09 4.24 24.23
C PHE A 22 8.15 3.51 23.26
N VAL A 23 8.67 2.53 22.51
CA VAL A 23 7.86 1.73 21.57
C VAL A 23 6.81 0.90 22.30
N LEU A 24 7.11 0.36 23.49
CA LEU A 24 6.12 -0.36 24.29
C LEU A 24 5.00 0.56 24.80
N LEU A 25 5.35 1.78 25.23
CA LEU A 25 4.38 2.73 25.78
C LEU A 25 3.49 3.36 24.69
N HIS A 26 4.09 3.71 23.55
CA HIS A 26 3.43 4.43 22.45
C HIS A 26 3.13 3.56 21.22
N GLY A 27 3.36 2.26 21.28
CA GLY A 27 3.18 1.35 20.16
C GLY A 27 1.75 1.38 19.60
N SER A 28 0.74 1.46 20.46
CA SER A 28 -0.66 1.57 20.04
C SER A 28 -0.95 2.88 19.29
N GLN A 29 -0.38 3.99 19.75
CA GLN A 29 -0.47 5.30 19.09
C GLN A 29 0.20 5.26 17.71
N ILE A 30 1.41 4.69 17.65
CA ILE A 30 2.18 4.53 16.42
C ILE A 30 1.39 3.69 15.40
N ILE A 31 0.79 2.57 15.81
CA ILE A 31 -0.03 1.73 14.92
C ILE A 31 -1.23 2.50 14.38
N GLY A 32 -1.94 3.27 15.21
CA GLY A 32 -3.05 4.11 14.76
C GLY A 32 -2.61 5.16 13.73
N PHE A 33 -1.44 5.78 13.94
CA PHE A 33 -0.85 6.70 12.98
C PHE A 33 -0.40 6.04 11.68
N VAL A 34 0.15 4.82 11.73
CA VAL A 34 0.47 4.04 10.53
C VAL A 34 -0.77 3.86 9.65
N MET A 35 -1.89 3.46 10.25
CA MET A 35 -3.17 3.33 9.52
C MET A 35 -3.64 4.67 8.94
N ALA A 36 -3.56 5.76 9.71
CA ALA A 36 -3.92 7.10 9.24
C ALA A 36 -3.07 7.56 8.06
N ILE A 37 -1.75 7.37 8.12
CA ILE A 37 -0.81 7.76 7.06
C ILE A 37 -1.06 6.97 5.77
N LEU A 38 -1.35 5.67 5.88
CA LEU A 38 -1.70 4.84 4.73
C LEU A 38 -3.01 5.31 4.07
N LEU A 39 -4.01 5.68 4.86
CA LEU A 39 -5.26 6.24 4.34
C LEU A 39 -5.06 7.63 3.72
N PHE A 40 -4.25 8.50 4.31
CA PHE A 40 -3.88 9.78 3.70
C PHE A 40 -3.05 9.62 2.42
N THR A 41 -2.27 8.56 2.32
CA THR A 41 -1.55 8.20 1.08
C THR A 41 -2.54 7.78 0.00
N LEU A 42 -3.49 6.90 0.34
CA LEU A 42 -4.55 6.48 -0.59
C LEU A 42 -5.47 7.64 -0.99
N MET A 43 -5.76 8.59 -0.09
CA MET A 43 -6.45 9.84 -0.42
C MET A 43 -5.74 10.58 -1.56
N ARG A 44 -4.40 10.71 -1.51
CA ARG A 44 -3.64 11.40 -2.57
C ARG A 44 -3.67 10.63 -3.88
N GLN A 45 -3.49 9.31 -3.82
CA GLN A 45 -3.50 8.45 -5.01
C GLN A 45 -4.87 8.44 -5.69
N THR A 46 -5.95 8.36 -4.91
CA THR A 46 -7.33 8.40 -5.42
C THR A 46 -7.73 9.78 -5.90
N ARG A 47 -7.26 10.86 -5.25
CA ARG A 47 -7.48 12.22 -5.75
C ARG A 47 -6.81 12.45 -7.10
N ALA A 48 -5.59 11.92 -7.30
CA ALA A 48 -4.93 11.99 -8.60
C ALA A 48 -5.75 11.24 -9.66
N TRP A 49 -6.22 10.04 -9.32
CA TRP A 49 -7.11 9.25 -10.18
C TRP A 49 -8.41 10.00 -10.53
N GLU A 50 -9.09 10.62 -9.56
CA GLU A 50 -10.32 11.39 -9.75
C GLU A 50 -10.15 12.61 -10.67
N LEU A 51 -8.95 13.17 -10.71
CA LEU A 51 -8.60 14.32 -11.54
C LEU A 51 -8.01 13.91 -12.90
N ASP A 52 -8.04 12.62 -13.23
CA ASP A 52 -7.41 12.04 -14.43
C ASP A 52 -5.90 12.40 -14.53
N LEU A 53 -5.23 12.54 -13.38
CA LEU A 53 -3.81 12.80 -13.26
C LEU A 53 -3.04 11.49 -13.00
N PRO A 54 -1.74 11.42 -13.36
CA PRO A 54 -0.92 10.24 -13.12
C PRO A 54 -0.85 9.92 -11.63
N VAL A 55 -1.09 8.65 -11.29
CA VAL A 55 -1.13 8.21 -9.88
C VAL A 55 0.28 8.25 -9.27
N PRO A 56 0.51 9.06 -8.22
CA PRO A 56 1.81 9.14 -7.58
C PRO A 56 2.18 7.83 -6.89
N SER A 57 3.49 7.57 -6.79
CA SER A 57 4.00 6.47 -5.97
C SER A 57 3.65 6.70 -4.49
N VAL A 58 3.62 5.62 -3.71
CA VAL A 58 3.37 5.69 -2.26
C VAL A 58 4.34 6.66 -1.58
N LEU A 59 5.62 6.63 -1.97
CA LEU A 59 6.65 7.50 -1.39
C LEU A 59 6.39 8.98 -1.72
N SER A 60 6.06 9.29 -2.97
CA SER A 60 5.74 10.66 -3.39
C SER A 60 4.47 11.19 -2.71
N ALA A 61 3.46 10.33 -2.53
CA ALA A 61 2.26 10.68 -1.79
C ALA A 61 2.56 11.00 -0.30
N ILE A 62 3.40 10.19 0.36
CA ILE A 62 3.83 10.46 1.75
C ILE A 62 4.64 11.76 1.82
N GLU A 63 5.59 11.97 0.90
CA GLU A 63 6.36 13.21 0.82
C GLU A 63 5.43 14.42 0.71
N SER A 64 4.42 14.36 -0.18
CA SER A 64 3.44 15.43 -0.36
C SER A 64 2.61 15.74 0.90
N ASN A 65 2.39 14.73 1.75
CA ASN A 65 1.70 14.89 3.03
C ASN A 65 2.60 15.54 4.10
N LEU A 66 3.93 15.38 3.98
CA LEU A 66 4.93 15.97 4.87
C LEU A 66 5.40 17.37 4.44
N ARG A 67 5.07 17.81 3.21
CA ARG A 67 5.43 19.14 2.73
C ARG A 67 4.79 20.25 3.58
N LEU A 68 5.65 21.15 4.07
CA LEU A 68 5.27 22.36 4.76
C LEU A 68 4.90 23.47 3.76
N PRO A 69 4.04 24.44 4.13
CA PRO A 69 3.36 24.53 5.42
C PRO A 69 2.02 23.77 5.45
N LEU A 70 1.27 23.74 4.34
CA LEU A 70 -0.16 23.48 4.38
C LEU A 70 -0.53 22.01 4.61
N SER A 71 0.07 21.07 3.87
CA SER A 71 -0.26 19.64 3.98
C SER A 71 0.05 19.09 5.37
N PHE A 72 1.24 19.39 5.89
CA PHE A 72 1.66 18.95 7.21
C PHE A 72 0.78 19.56 8.31
N SER A 73 0.50 20.87 8.25
CA SER A 73 -0.38 21.51 9.21
C SER A 73 -1.78 20.90 9.20
N PHE A 74 -2.35 20.60 8.03
CA PHE A 74 -3.68 20.01 7.94
C PHE A 74 -3.72 18.56 8.45
N LEU A 75 -2.77 17.70 8.04
CA LEU A 75 -2.84 16.26 8.32
C LEU A 75 -2.21 15.85 9.67
N ALA A 76 -1.22 16.59 10.16
CA ALA A 76 -0.54 16.28 11.42
C ALA A 76 -1.01 17.18 12.56
N LEU A 77 -0.97 18.51 12.37
CA LEU A 77 -1.28 19.47 13.46
C LEU A 77 -2.79 19.68 13.65
N GLY A 78 -3.56 19.67 12.56
CA GLY A 78 -5.02 19.84 12.57
C GLY A 78 -5.74 18.85 13.48
N PRO A 79 -5.64 17.52 13.25
CA PRO A 79 -6.31 16.56 14.10
C PRO A 79 -5.75 16.55 15.53
N LEU A 80 -4.47 16.85 15.73
CA LEU A 80 -3.94 17.02 17.08
C LEU A 80 -4.64 18.17 17.83
N ALA A 81 -4.82 19.32 17.17
CA ALA A 81 -5.53 20.46 17.75
C ALA A 81 -7.01 20.15 18.02
N VAL A 82 -7.69 19.48 17.07
CA VAL A 82 -9.08 19.05 17.25
C VAL A 82 -9.22 18.10 18.44
N TYR A 83 -8.32 17.12 18.57
CA TYR A 83 -8.36 16.18 19.69
C TYR A 83 -8.18 16.90 21.03
N MET A 84 -7.26 17.86 21.11
CA MET A 84 -7.06 18.68 22.32
C MET A 84 -8.30 19.49 22.68
N VAL A 85 -9.00 20.04 21.69
CA VAL A 85 -10.26 20.76 21.92
C VAL A 85 -11.33 19.80 22.44
N LEU A 86 -11.42 18.58 21.87
CA LEU A 86 -12.36 17.55 22.31
C LEU A 86 -12.09 17.08 23.74
N THR A 87 -10.84 16.92 24.16
CA THR A 87 -10.52 16.51 25.55
C THR A 87 -10.91 17.56 26.58
N VAL A 88 -10.75 18.85 26.24
CA VAL A 88 -11.24 19.98 27.06
C VAL A 88 -12.76 19.91 27.22
N PHE A 89 -13.50 19.66 26.13
CA PHE A 89 -14.96 19.52 26.19
C PHE A 89 -15.42 18.26 26.94
N ALA A 90 -14.68 17.16 26.82
CA ALA A 90 -15.00 15.89 27.45
C ALA A 90 -14.69 15.85 28.97
N LYS A 91 -14.06 16.89 29.52
CA LYS A 91 -13.60 16.96 30.93
C LYS A 91 -12.67 15.81 31.33
N GLU A 92 -11.93 15.27 30.37
CA GLU A 92 -10.91 14.26 30.65
C GLU A 92 -9.67 14.92 31.27
N PRO A 93 -8.89 14.20 32.10
CA PRO A 93 -7.65 14.73 32.66
C PRO A 93 -6.69 15.08 31.52
N THR A 94 -6.46 16.38 31.31
CA THR A 94 -5.62 16.85 30.22
C THR A 94 -4.16 16.53 30.51
N PRO A 95 -3.47 15.75 29.64
CA PRO A 95 -2.04 15.56 29.79
C PRO A 95 -1.32 16.91 29.64
N PRO A 96 -0.11 17.06 30.20
CA PRO A 96 0.67 18.28 30.03
C PRO A 96 0.85 18.60 28.54
N PHE A 97 0.28 19.75 28.12
CA PHE A 97 0.11 20.13 26.72
C PHE A 97 1.38 19.94 25.88
N ALA A 98 2.49 20.53 26.33
CA ALA A 98 3.76 20.47 25.61
C ALA A 98 4.28 19.03 25.46
N SER A 99 4.17 18.21 26.51
CA SER A 99 4.61 16.81 26.46
C SER A 99 3.74 16.00 25.50
N PHE A 100 2.42 16.15 25.56
CA PHE A 100 1.51 15.42 24.67
C PHE A 100 1.75 15.77 23.19
N VAL A 101 1.92 17.06 22.87
CA VAL A 101 2.19 17.51 21.50
C VAL A 101 3.54 16.97 21.01
N ILE A 102 4.61 17.12 21.80
CA ILE A 102 5.94 16.65 21.42
C ILE A 102 5.94 15.14 21.20
N VAL A 103 5.39 14.37 22.15
CA VAL A 103 5.34 12.91 22.06
C VAL A 103 4.50 12.46 20.87
N SER A 104 3.36 13.08 20.62
CA SER A 104 2.50 12.74 19.47
C SER A 104 3.18 13.06 18.15
N LEU A 105 3.91 14.18 18.04
CA LEU A 105 4.70 14.51 16.87
C LEU A 105 5.83 13.50 16.65
N ILE A 106 6.53 13.07 17.70
CA ILE A 106 7.56 12.02 17.62
C ILE A 106 6.94 10.69 17.16
N CYS A 107 5.77 10.32 17.69
CA CYS A 107 5.08 9.10 17.27
C CYS A 107 4.64 9.18 15.80
N TYR A 108 4.16 10.35 15.35
CA TYR A 108 3.74 10.58 13.98
C TYR A 108 4.91 10.52 13.00
N THR A 109 6.05 11.14 13.33
CA THR A 109 7.27 11.06 12.50
C THR A 109 7.82 9.64 12.45
N PHE A 110 7.82 8.94 13.59
CA PHE A 110 8.20 7.52 13.64
C PHE A 110 7.29 6.65 12.78
N ALA A 111 5.97 6.84 12.85
CA ALA A 111 5.01 6.12 12.01
C ALA A 111 5.22 6.38 10.52
N ASN A 112 5.51 7.63 10.12
CA ASN A 112 5.87 7.95 8.73
C ASN A 112 7.13 7.19 8.29
N GLY A 113 8.17 7.16 9.14
CA GLY A 113 9.39 6.40 8.89
C GLY A 113 9.12 4.91 8.69
N VAL A 114 8.28 4.30 9.52
CA VAL A 114 7.87 2.90 9.38
C VAL A 114 7.17 2.65 8.04
N VAL A 115 6.22 3.50 7.64
CA VAL A 115 5.51 3.34 6.36
C VAL A 115 6.46 3.53 5.17
N VAL A 116 7.38 4.49 5.22
CA VAL A 116 8.39 4.71 4.18
C VAL A 116 9.29 3.49 4.03
N ILE A 117 9.81 2.94 5.12
CA ILE A 117 10.66 1.73 5.10
C ILE A 117 9.86 0.56 4.51
N LEU A 118 8.61 0.37 4.92
CA LEU A 118 7.76 -0.70 4.41
C LEU A 118 7.47 -0.54 2.91
N ALA A 119 7.23 0.69 2.44
CA ALA A 119 7.06 1.00 1.02
C ALA A 119 8.33 0.69 0.21
N LEU A 120 9.51 1.04 0.73
CA LEU A 120 10.78 0.75 0.06
C LEU A 120 11.07 -0.76 0.01
N ILE A 121 10.84 -1.48 1.11
CA ILE A 121 11.04 -2.94 1.16
C ILE A 121 10.10 -3.65 0.17
N THR A 122 8.81 -3.28 0.16
CA THR A 122 7.84 -3.86 -0.78
C THR A 122 8.21 -3.53 -2.23
N GLN A 123 8.61 -2.30 -2.53
CA GLN A 123 9.08 -1.91 -3.84
C GLN A 123 10.29 -2.73 -4.26
N LEU A 124 11.31 -2.84 -3.42
CA LEU A 124 12.52 -3.63 -3.69
C LEU A 124 12.17 -5.10 -3.96
N PHE A 125 11.28 -5.69 -3.16
CA PHE A 125 10.84 -7.08 -3.32
C PHE A 125 10.16 -7.31 -4.69
N PHE A 126 9.20 -6.46 -5.06
CA PHE A 126 8.51 -6.59 -6.35
C PHE A 126 9.43 -6.32 -7.53
N TYR A 127 10.24 -5.27 -7.49
CA TYR A 127 11.17 -4.96 -8.58
C TYR A 127 12.20 -6.06 -8.79
N SER A 128 12.74 -6.63 -7.70
CA SER A 128 13.67 -7.77 -7.77
C SER A 128 12.96 -9.00 -8.36
N GLY A 129 11.77 -9.35 -7.86
CA GLY A 129 11.01 -10.49 -8.35
C GLY A 129 10.62 -10.38 -9.83
N ALA A 130 10.09 -9.22 -10.24
CA ALA A 130 9.71 -8.96 -11.62
C ALA A 130 10.93 -8.94 -12.56
N SER A 131 12.04 -8.35 -12.13
CA SER A 131 13.29 -8.35 -12.90
C SER A 131 13.85 -9.76 -13.08
N MET A 132 13.86 -10.57 -12.01
CA MET A 132 14.28 -11.97 -12.07
C MET A 132 13.39 -12.78 -13.00
N GLN A 133 12.06 -12.62 -12.93
CA GLN A 133 11.14 -13.33 -13.82
C GLN A 133 11.34 -12.94 -15.29
N VAL A 134 11.47 -11.66 -15.59
CA VAL A 134 11.70 -11.19 -16.98
C VAL A 134 13.07 -11.64 -17.49
N PHE A 135 14.10 -11.59 -16.66
CA PHE A 135 15.44 -12.08 -16.99
C PHE A 135 15.42 -13.58 -17.30
N PHE A 136 14.79 -14.38 -16.43
CA PHE A 136 14.69 -15.82 -16.62
C PHE A 136 13.90 -16.15 -17.90
N LYS A 137 12.77 -15.47 -18.13
CA LYS A 137 11.97 -15.63 -19.36
C LYS A 137 12.78 -15.33 -20.62
N ARG A 138 13.59 -14.27 -20.61
CA ARG A 138 14.45 -13.90 -21.75
C ARG A 138 15.58 -14.87 -21.98
N ARG A 139 16.29 -15.24 -20.91
CA ARG A 139 17.38 -16.21 -20.98
C ARG A 139 16.85 -17.55 -21.49
N TRP A 140 15.65 -17.91 -21.06
CA TRP A 140 14.94 -19.09 -21.51
C TRP A 140 14.58 -19.03 -23.00
N GLN A 141 13.99 -17.93 -23.48
CA GLN A 141 13.69 -17.75 -24.92
C GLN A 141 14.96 -17.84 -25.80
N ALA A 142 16.09 -17.32 -25.31
CA ALA A 142 17.37 -17.44 -26.00
C ALA A 142 17.93 -18.88 -26.00
N TRP A 143 17.60 -19.69 -24.99
CA TRP A 143 17.93 -21.12 -24.94
C TRP A 143 16.98 -21.94 -25.84
N GLU A 144 15.70 -21.57 -25.89
CA GLU A 144 14.68 -22.19 -26.73
C GLU A 144 15.06 -22.10 -28.22
N GLN A 145 15.53 -20.93 -28.66
CA GLN A 145 16.08 -20.73 -30.02
C GLN A 145 17.33 -21.59 -30.31
N ARG A 146 18.08 -22.00 -29.28
CA ARG A 146 19.30 -22.80 -29.44
C ARG A 146 19.08 -24.31 -29.32
N LEU A 147 18.07 -24.76 -28.56
CA LEU A 147 17.94 -26.18 -28.17
C LEU A 147 16.65 -26.86 -28.65
N HIS A 148 15.75 -26.18 -29.37
CA HIS A 148 14.54 -26.78 -29.97
C HIS A 148 13.70 -27.64 -28.98
N MET A 149 13.66 -27.24 -27.70
CA MET A 149 13.05 -28.02 -26.62
C MET A 149 11.54 -27.75 -26.49
N ASP A 150 10.75 -28.26 -27.43
CA ASP A 150 9.28 -28.14 -27.44
C ASP A 150 8.58 -28.77 -26.22
N PHE A 151 9.22 -29.73 -25.56
CA PHE A 151 8.67 -30.40 -24.36
C PHE A 151 8.61 -29.47 -23.14
N LEU A 152 9.67 -28.68 -22.91
CA LEU A 152 9.72 -27.73 -21.80
C LEU A 152 8.85 -26.50 -22.05
N ARG A 153 8.63 -26.12 -23.32
CA ARG A 153 7.64 -25.10 -23.70
C ARG A 153 6.24 -25.47 -23.21
N ARG A 154 5.82 -26.73 -23.40
CA ARG A 154 4.53 -27.24 -22.85
C ARG A 154 4.51 -27.26 -21.33
N PHE A 155 5.64 -27.43 -20.66
CA PHE A 155 5.73 -27.42 -19.20
C PHE A 155 5.64 -26.00 -18.62
N LEU A 156 6.34 -25.04 -19.21
CA LEU A 156 6.30 -23.64 -18.80
C LEU A 156 5.02 -22.93 -19.23
N ASP A 157 4.44 -23.29 -20.38
CA ASP A 157 3.10 -22.83 -20.74
C ASP A 157 2.10 -23.22 -19.64
N ARG A 158 2.18 -24.44 -19.06
CA ARG A 158 1.37 -24.83 -17.90
C ARG A 158 1.60 -23.98 -16.65
N PHE A 159 2.78 -23.40 -16.46
CA PHE A 159 3.04 -22.44 -15.37
C PHE A 159 2.58 -21.01 -15.70
N SER A 160 2.55 -20.62 -16.98
CA SER A 160 1.97 -19.33 -17.42
C SER A 160 0.42 -19.35 -17.46
N VAL A 161 -0.16 -20.54 -17.67
CA VAL A 161 -1.58 -20.90 -17.56
C VAL A 161 -2.09 -20.68 -16.12
N LEU A 162 -1.24 -20.95 -15.13
CA LEU A 162 -1.50 -20.62 -13.71
C LEU A 162 -1.53 -19.11 -13.46
N SER A 163 -0.89 -18.32 -14.35
CA SER A 163 -0.68 -16.89 -14.13
C SER A 163 -1.71 -15.98 -14.82
N SER A 164 -2.48 -16.48 -15.78
CA SER A 164 -3.42 -15.64 -16.55
C SER A 164 -4.71 -16.40 -16.87
N PHE A 165 -5.77 -16.13 -16.11
CA PHE A 165 -7.18 -16.49 -16.37
C PHE A 165 -7.55 -17.97 -16.60
N GLN A 166 -6.59 -18.89 -16.72
CA GLN A 166 -6.85 -20.29 -17.02
C GLN A 166 -7.13 -21.13 -15.78
N VAL A 167 -6.79 -20.64 -14.59
CA VAL A 167 -7.20 -21.25 -13.31
C VAL A 167 -8.72 -21.30 -13.19
N VAL A 168 -9.43 -20.25 -13.64
CA VAL A 168 -10.91 -20.20 -13.66
C VAL A 168 -11.49 -21.18 -14.68
N ARG A 169 -10.87 -21.34 -15.86
CA ARG A 169 -11.26 -22.35 -16.86
C ARG A 169 -10.93 -23.78 -16.42
N MET A 170 -9.81 -24.00 -15.72
CA MET A 170 -9.42 -25.29 -15.16
C MET A 170 -10.30 -25.69 -13.97
N LEU A 171 -10.72 -24.73 -13.14
CA LEU A 171 -11.73 -24.94 -12.09
C LEU A 171 -13.06 -25.39 -12.70
N ARG A 172 -13.52 -24.70 -13.75
CA ARG A 172 -14.78 -25.02 -14.44
C ARG A 172 -14.82 -26.45 -15.01
N GLY A 173 -13.66 -27.04 -15.31
CA GLY A 173 -13.53 -28.42 -15.81
C GLY A 173 -13.31 -29.49 -14.72
N ARG A 174 -13.11 -29.12 -13.45
CA ARG A 174 -12.82 -30.05 -12.35
C ARG A 174 -13.64 -29.71 -11.09
N PRO A 175 -14.82 -30.32 -10.92
CA PRO A 175 -15.71 -30.11 -9.77
C PRO A 175 -15.03 -30.20 -8.39
N PRO A 176 -14.13 -31.17 -8.08
CA PRO A 176 -13.53 -31.26 -6.75
C PRO A 176 -12.55 -30.13 -6.45
N LEU A 177 -11.88 -29.57 -7.46
CA LEU A 177 -11.01 -28.40 -7.28
C LEU A 177 -11.83 -27.13 -7.07
N THR A 178 -12.97 -27.01 -7.75
CA THR A 178 -13.90 -25.89 -7.52
C THR A 178 -14.49 -25.95 -6.12
N VAL A 179 -14.93 -27.13 -5.68
CA VAL A 179 -15.41 -27.34 -4.30
C VAL A 179 -14.28 -27.10 -3.29
N GLY A 180 -13.06 -27.54 -3.56
CA GLY A 180 -11.90 -27.27 -2.71
C GLY A 180 -11.55 -25.79 -2.59
N VAL A 181 -11.64 -25.03 -3.68
CA VAL A 181 -11.43 -23.56 -3.66
C VAL A 181 -12.58 -22.85 -2.97
N ILE A 182 -13.84 -23.24 -3.21
CA ILE A 182 -15.01 -22.69 -2.51
C ILE A 182 -14.93 -22.99 -1.02
N ALA A 183 -14.54 -24.22 -0.63
CA ALA A 183 -14.34 -24.61 0.75
C ALA A 183 -13.16 -23.85 1.38
N ALA A 184 -12.04 -23.67 0.66
CA ALA A 184 -10.92 -22.86 1.14
C ALA A 184 -11.30 -21.38 1.32
N VAL A 185 -12.14 -20.83 0.43
CA VAL A 185 -12.72 -19.49 0.56
C VAL A 185 -13.66 -19.43 1.76
N LEU A 186 -14.53 -20.43 1.96
CA LEU A 186 -15.39 -20.55 3.14
C LEU A 186 -14.58 -20.65 4.43
N ILE A 187 -13.48 -21.42 4.43
CA ILE A 187 -12.54 -21.55 5.55
C ILE A 187 -11.79 -20.24 5.81
N SER A 188 -11.54 -19.44 4.76
CA SER A 188 -10.97 -18.11 4.92
C SER A 188 -11.91 -17.13 5.62
N PHE A 189 -13.22 -17.43 5.66
CA PHE A 189 -14.21 -16.69 6.45
C PHE A 189 -14.38 -17.22 7.88
N LEU A 190 -13.75 -18.34 8.27
CA LEU A 190 -13.76 -18.82 9.66
C LEU A 190 -13.01 -17.86 10.59
N HIS A 191 -12.01 -17.15 10.08
CA HIS A 191 -11.29 -16.13 10.84
C HIS A 191 -10.93 -14.94 9.93
N PRO A 192 -11.25 -13.69 10.31
CA PRO A 192 -10.94 -12.46 9.56
C PRO A 192 -9.53 -12.40 8.97
N ALA A 193 -8.52 -12.79 9.76
CA ALA A 193 -7.12 -12.77 9.32
C ALA A 193 -6.84 -13.71 8.13
N LEU A 194 -7.54 -14.85 8.00
CA LEU A 194 -7.34 -15.77 6.89
C LEU A 194 -7.85 -15.16 5.58
N GLY A 195 -9.04 -14.55 5.61
CA GLY A 195 -9.57 -13.78 4.47
C GLY A 195 -8.61 -12.66 4.06
N MET A 196 -8.05 -11.94 5.02
CA MET A 196 -7.05 -10.89 4.78
C MET A 196 -5.76 -11.44 4.16
N ILE A 197 -5.29 -12.62 4.58
CA ILE A 197 -4.11 -13.27 3.97
C ILE A 197 -4.38 -13.61 2.50
N VAL A 198 -5.57 -14.13 2.18
CA VAL A 198 -5.95 -14.42 0.78
C VAL A 198 -5.98 -13.14 -0.05
N LEU A 199 -6.50 -12.04 0.50
CA LEU A 199 -6.46 -10.72 -0.15
C LEU A 199 -5.03 -10.22 -0.37
N LEU A 200 -4.15 -10.38 0.61
CA LEU A 200 -2.74 -10.01 0.47
C LEU A 200 -2.08 -10.78 -0.67
N LEU A 201 -2.31 -12.09 -0.77
CA LEU A 201 -1.79 -12.90 -1.88
C LEU A 201 -2.34 -12.42 -3.22
N SER A 202 -3.61 -12.02 -3.28
CA SER A 202 -4.20 -11.38 -4.46
C SER A 202 -3.49 -10.08 -4.81
N HIS A 203 -3.30 -9.16 -3.87
CA HIS A 203 -2.59 -7.90 -4.14
C HIS A 203 -1.14 -8.12 -4.58
N VAL A 204 -0.42 -9.04 -3.93
CA VAL A 204 0.95 -9.44 -4.32
C VAL A 204 0.96 -9.93 -5.77
N TRP A 205 -0.01 -10.76 -6.14
CA TRP A 205 -0.14 -11.27 -7.50
C TRP A 205 -0.40 -10.15 -8.53
N HIS A 206 -1.32 -9.23 -8.23
CA HIS A 206 -1.64 -8.10 -9.11
C HIS A 206 -0.45 -7.14 -9.27
N CYS A 207 0.20 -6.74 -8.17
CA CYS A 207 1.40 -5.92 -8.18
C CYS A 207 2.51 -6.56 -9.03
N HIS A 208 2.76 -7.86 -8.82
CA HIS A 208 3.77 -8.60 -9.56
C HIS A 208 3.45 -8.65 -11.06
N THR A 209 2.19 -8.88 -11.43
CA THR A 209 1.75 -8.96 -12.83
C THR A 209 1.89 -7.61 -13.53
N ALA A 210 1.44 -6.52 -12.90
CA ALA A 210 1.57 -5.16 -13.42
C ALA A 210 3.04 -4.79 -13.67
N LEU A 211 3.92 -5.06 -12.70
CA LEU A 211 5.34 -4.72 -12.81
C LEU A 211 6.08 -5.58 -13.84
N CYS A 212 5.72 -6.86 -13.97
CA CYS A 212 6.23 -7.71 -15.05
C CYS A 212 5.81 -7.20 -16.43
N SER A 213 4.56 -6.77 -16.59
CA SER A 213 4.06 -6.20 -17.85
C SER A 213 4.79 -4.90 -18.19
N PHE A 214 5.00 -4.03 -17.20
CA PHE A 214 5.77 -2.80 -17.34
C PHE A 214 7.20 -3.07 -17.81
N LEU A 215 7.94 -3.93 -17.09
CA LEU A 215 9.32 -4.26 -17.44
C LEU A 215 9.40 -4.94 -18.81
N ALA A 216 8.49 -5.87 -19.11
CA ALA A 216 8.45 -6.53 -20.42
C ALA A 216 8.20 -5.53 -21.56
N ALA A 217 7.35 -4.52 -21.35
CA ALA A 217 7.11 -3.44 -22.31
C ALA A 217 8.35 -2.53 -22.47
N SER A 218 8.92 -2.07 -21.35
CA SER A 218 10.13 -1.22 -21.32
C SER A 218 11.31 -1.88 -22.04
N PHE A 219 11.54 -3.17 -21.79
CA PHE A 219 12.63 -3.83 -22.47
C PHE A 219 12.33 -4.24 -23.94
N ARG A 220 11.07 -4.14 -24.40
CA ARG A 220 10.68 -4.34 -25.80
C ARG A 220 10.79 -3.06 -26.64
N SER A 221 10.80 -1.88 -26.02
CA SER A 221 11.06 -0.61 -26.72
C SER A 221 12.56 -0.36 -26.91
N HIS A 222 13.43 -0.92 -26.06
CA HIS A 222 14.89 -0.83 -26.15
C HIS A 222 15.64 -1.55 -27.30
N PRO A 223 15.08 -2.49 -28.10
CA PRO A 223 15.77 -3.04 -29.27
C PRO A 223 15.81 -2.10 -30.47
N HIS A 224 14.90 -1.12 -30.58
CA HIS A 224 14.82 -0.24 -31.76
C HIS A 224 15.91 0.84 -31.77
N THR A 225 16.44 1.25 -30.62
CA THR A 225 17.49 2.27 -30.54
C THR A 225 18.87 1.76 -30.98
N LYS A 226 19.07 0.44 -31.07
CA LYS A 226 20.32 -0.15 -31.59
C LYS A 226 20.39 -0.19 -33.12
N GLY A 227 19.25 -0.06 -33.83
CA GLY A 227 19.19 0.02 -35.29
C GLY A 227 19.47 1.42 -35.84
N ASP A 228 19.10 2.48 -35.12
CA ASP A 228 19.29 3.87 -35.57
C ASP A 228 20.72 4.41 -35.37
N TRP A 229 21.53 3.75 -34.53
CA TRP A 229 22.95 4.07 -34.39
C TRP A 229 23.79 3.67 -35.62
N GLN A 230 23.28 2.77 -36.45
CA GLN A 230 23.95 2.37 -37.69
C GLN A 230 23.56 3.27 -38.88
N ASN A 231 22.33 3.80 -38.90
CA ASN A 231 21.87 4.76 -39.91
C ASN A 231 22.38 6.19 -39.66
N SER A 232 22.67 6.57 -38.42
CA SER A 232 23.26 7.88 -38.11
C SER A 232 24.75 7.99 -38.49
N LYS A 233 25.48 6.86 -38.55
CA LYS A 233 26.87 6.84 -39.03
C LYS A 233 27.03 7.07 -40.54
N LEU A 234 25.97 6.89 -41.34
CA LEU A 234 26.01 7.19 -42.78
C LEU A 234 25.69 8.67 -43.09
N LYS A 235 25.09 9.40 -42.13
CA LYS A 235 24.69 10.82 -42.29
C LYS A 235 25.60 11.83 -41.58
N ALA A 236 26.62 11.38 -40.86
CA ALA A 236 27.50 12.23 -40.04
C ALA A 236 28.80 12.70 -40.73
N ASN A 237 28.92 12.57 -42.06
CA ASN A 237 30.09 13.03 -42.83
C ASN A 237 29.84 14.34 -43.59
N MET A 238 29.17 15.31 -42.99
CA MET A 238 29.18 16.69 -43.51
C MET A 238 29.23 17.72 -42.37
N PHE A 239 30.49 18.06 -42.05
CA PHE A 239 31.02 19.21 -41.31
C PHE A 239 30.83 19.36 -39.79
N PRO A 240 31.91 19.76 -39.07
CA PRO A 240 31.96 19.80 -37.61
C PRO A 240 31.89 21.24 -37.07
N GLN A 241 31.32 21.43 -35.87
CA GLN A 241 31.92 22.36 -34.89
C GLN A 241 31.29 22.23 -33.49
N GLN A 242 32.22 22.22 -32.53
CA GLN A 242 32.09 22.72 -31.16
C GLN A 242 31.45 21.80 -30.11
N ALA A 243 32.30 20.95 -29.55
CA ALA A 243 32.16 20.46 -28.20
C ALA A 243 32.50 21.59 -27.21
N ASP A 244 31.66 21.83 -26.20
CA ASP A 244 32.11 21.98 -24.82
C ASP A 244 30.95 22.02 -23.79
N ARG A 245 31.25 21.57 -22.56
CA ARG A 245 30.48 21.64 -21.28
C ARG A 245 29.50 20.48 -21.00
N VAL A 246 29.92 19.46 -20.24
CA VAL A 246 30.10 19.38 -18.77
C VAL A 246 28.79 19.09 -18.01
N MET A 247 28.85 17.95 -17.32
CA MET A 247 28.00 17.39 -16.26
C MET A 247 27.38 18.40 -15.28
N MET A 248 26.17 18.06 -14.80
CA MET A 248 25.38 18.63 -13.69
C MET A 248 24.63 19.95 -13.94
N ASP A 249 23.30 19.89 -14.04
CA ASP A 249 22.36 20.51 -13.08
C ASP A 249 20.91 20.09 -13.39
N GLY A 250 20.03 20.16 -12.39
CA GLY A 250 18.61 19.85 -12.48
C GLY A 250 17.69 21.04 -12.76
N PHE A 251 16.39 20.72 -12.76
CA PHE A 251 15.20 21.58 -12.68
C PHE A 251 14.80 22.49 -13.86
N GLU A 252 13.56 22.22 -14.31
CA GLU A 252 12.56 23.07 -14.98
C GLU A 252 12.82 23.65 -16.39
N MET A 253 12.00 23.20 -17.35
CA MET A 253 11.13 24.13 -18.05
C MET A 253 9.85 23.44 -18.57
N GLU A 254 8.74 24.05 -18.19
CA GLU A 254 7.37 23.88 -18.66
C GLU A 254 7.25 24.31 -20.13
N GLY A 255 6.40 23.63 -20.91
CA GLY A 255 5.98 24.11 -22.22
C GLY A 255 5.88 23.05 -23.33
N ASN A 256 4.79 22.29 -23.35
CA ASN A 256 3.88 22.28 -24.49
C ASN A 256 2.63 21.45 -24.18
N HIS A 257 1.52 22.17 -23.93
CA HIS A 257 0.18 21.62 -23.94
C HIS A 257 -0.14 21.05 -25.33
N SER A 258 -0.10 19.72 -25.44
CA SER A 258 -0.78 18.97 -26.50
C SER A 258 -1.87 18.13 -25.84
N PRO A 259 -3.15 18.27 -26.22
CA PRO A 259 -4.20 17.41 -25.69
C PRO A 259 -4.03 16.01 -26.31
N ASN A 260 -4.08 14.97 -25.47
CA ASN A 260 -4.11 13.54 -25.84
C ASN A 260 -2.80 12.87 -26.29
N SER A 261 -1.70 12.97 -25.52
CA SER A 261 -0.74 11.85 -25.51
C SER A 261 -1.37 10.72 -24.69
N ALA A 262 -2.00 9.75 -25.35
CA ALA A 262 -2.45 8.54 -24.69
C ALA A 262 -1.29 7.94 -23.87
N ASN A 263 -1.47 7.83 -22.55
CA ASN A 263 -0.47 7.23 -21.65
C ASN A 263 0.06 5.94 -22.27
N SER A 264 1.39 5.76 -22.29
CA SER A 264 1.95 4.55 -22.88
C SER A 264 1.47 3.33 -22.09
N PHE A 265 1.38 2.17 -22.75
CA PHE A 265 1.02 0.93 -22.06
C PHE A 265 1.93 0.67 -20.84
N GLY A 266 3.18 1.12 -20.87
CA GLY A 266 4.07 1.06 -19.70
C GLY A 266 3.59 1.93 -18.54
N ASP A 267 3.26 3.19 -18.82
CA ASP A 267 2.87 4.16 -17.79
C ASP A 267 1.60 3.72 -17.07
N THR A 268 0.61 3.20 -17.79
CA THR A 268 -0.62 2.66 -17.19
C THR A 268 -0.38 1.46 -16.27
N GLN A 269 0.58 0.58 -16.60
CA GLN A 269 0.95 -0.54 -15.75
C GLN A 269 1.72 -0.09 -14.50
N LEU A 270 2.53 0.96 -14.61
CA LEU A 270 3.24 1.55 -13.47
C LEU A 270 2.30 2.28 -12.52
N GLU A 271 1.32 3.02 -13.06
CA GLU A 271 0.24 3.66 -12.28
C GLU A 271 -0.58 2.62 -11.52
N ALA A 272 -0.96 1.52 -12.20
CA ALA A 272 -1.65 0.40 -11.57
C ALA A 272 -0.82 -0.21 -10.43
N PHE A 273 0.49 -0.39 -10.63
CA PHE A 273 1.39 -0.86 -9.57
C PHE A 273 1.42 0.10 -8.38
N ASN A 274 1.58 1.41 -8.61
CA ASN A 274 1.66 2.42 -7.54
C ASN A 274 0.40 2.42 -6.67
N TYR A 275 -0.78 2.36 -7.28
CA TYR A 275 -2.04 2.29 -6.55
C TYR A 275 -2.19 0.97 -5.77
N GLN A 276 -1.91 -0.16 -6.43
CA GLN A 276 -2.01 -1.49 -5.79
C GLN A 276 -1.00 -1.66 -4.65
N GLN A 277 0.18 -1.05 -4.74
CA GLN A 277 1.14 -1.03 -3.65
C GLN A 277 0.58 -0.30 -2.42
N GLY A 278 -0.10 0.85 -2.60
CA GLY A 278 -0.77 1.55 -1.50
C GLY A 278 -1.83 0.69 -0.81
N MET A 279 -2.67 0.01 -1.61
CA MET A 279 -3.70 -0.91 -1.10
C MET A 279 -3.09 -2.12 -0.38
N LEU A 280 -2.01 -2.70 -0.93
CA LEU A 280 -1.29 -3.80 -0.32
C LEU A 280 -0.76 -3.42 1.07
N LEU A 281 -0.15 -2.23 1.19
CA LEU A 281 0.40 -1.75 2.45
C LEU A 281 -0.70 -1.51 3.50
N LEU A 282 -1.84 -0.96 3.10
CA LEU A 282 -3.00 -0.79 3.99
C LEU A 282 -3.49 -2.14 4.53
N HIS A 283 -3.75 -3.10 3.64
CA HIS A 283 -4.22 -4.43 4.04
C HIS A 283 -3.16 -5.20 4.81
N LEU A 284 -1.88 -4.98 4.55
CA LEU A 284 -0.78 -5.61 5.29
C LEU A 284 -0.76 -5.11 6.73
N ALA A 285 -0.87 -3.80 6.94
CA ALA A 285 -0.97 -3.20 8.27
C ALA A 285 -2.24 -3.66 9.02
N ALA A 286 -3.38 -3.76 8.33
CA ALA A 286 -4.60 -4.31 8.92
C ALA A 286 -4.43 -5.80 9.30
N THR A 287 -3.73 -6.58 8.48
CA THR A 287 -3.49 -8.00 8.74
C THR A 287 -2.56 -8.21 9.93
N THR A 288 -1.49 -7.41 10.06
CA THR A 288 -0.57 -7.52 11.20
C THR A 288 -1.26 -7.23 12.53
N MET A 289 -2.24 -6.33 12.54
CA MET A 289 -3.08 -6.06 13.72
C MET A 289 -3.99 -7.25 14.10
N LEU A 290 -4.34 -8.13 13.15
CA LEU A 290 -5.13 -9.36 13.38
C LEU A 290 -4.26 -10.59 13.68
N VAL A 291 -2.93 -10.51 13.54
CA VAL A 291 -2.03 -11.65 13.81
C VAL A 291 -2.18 -12.18 15.25
N PRO A 292 -2.24 -11.34 16.30
CA PRO A 292 -2.44 -11.84 17.66
C PRO A 292 -3.74 -12.64 17.82
N SER A 293 -4.83 -12.22 17.17
CA SER A 293 -6.11 -12.93 17.23
C SER A 293 -6.05 -14.26 16.47
N LEU A 294 -5.35 -14.30 15.33
CA LEU A 294 -5.12 -15.54 14.57
C LEU A 294 -4.31 -16.56 15.38
N VAL A 295 -3.26 -16.11 16.08
CA VAL A 295 -2.46 -16.96 16.96
C VAL A 295 -3.31 -17.52 18.10
N ALA A 296 -4.11 -16.67 18.75
CA ALA A 296 -5.02 -17.08 19.81
C ALA A 296 -6.08 -18.08 19.30
N TRP A 297 -6.60 -17.87 18.08
CA TRP A 297 -7.53 -18.80 17.45
C TRP A 297 -6.88 -20.17 17.18
N GLY A 298 -5.67 -20.17 16.62
CA GLY A 298 -4.91 -21.41 16.39
C GLY A 298 -4.62 -22.19 17.68
N GLN A 299 -4.33 -21.48 18.77
CA GLN A 299 -4.17 -22.10 20.09
C GLN A 299 -5.49 -22.71 20.62
N ARG A 300 -6.63 -22.07 20.37
CA ARG A 300 -7.96 -22.56 20.77
C ARG A 300 -8.46 -23.74 19.96
N LEU A 301 -8.05 -23.90 18.70
CA LEU A 301 -8.42 -25.09 17.92
C LEU A 301 -7.91 -26.40 18.53
N GLY A 302 -6.88 -26.34 19.38
CA GLY A 302 -6.40 -27.49 20.16
C GLY A 302 -7.13 -27.69 21.50
N MET A 303 -8.04 -26.79 21.87
CA MET A 303 -8.70 -26.76 23.18
C MET A 303 -10.18 -26.44 22.96
N ASP A 304 -11.06 -27.44 22.77
CA ASP A 304 -12.52 -27.37 22.46
C ASP A 304 -13.29 -26.14 23.02
N GLN A 305 -13.06 -24.96 22.46
CA GLN A 305 -13.61 -23.69 22.92
C GLN A 305 -14.15 -22.90 21.73
N SER A 306 -15.16 -22.08 22.02
CA SER A 306 -16.01 -21.40 21.06
C SER A 306 -15.27 -20.58 20.00
N ILE A 307 -15.86 -20.61 18.80
CA ILE A 307 -15.48 -19.90 17.57
C ILE A 307 -15.48 -18.36 17.80
N PRO A 308 -14.62 -17.59 17.10
CA PRO A 308 -14.59 -16.12 17.17
C PRO A 308 -15.97 -15.46 16.95
N TRP A 309 -16.11 -14.27 17.53
CA TRP A 309 -17.36 -13.52 17.60
C TRP A 309 -17.82 -13.04 16.22
N PHE A 310 -19.13 -13.15 15.94
CA PHE A 310 -19.76 -12.81 14.64
C PHE A 310 -19.44 -11.39 14.12
N LEU A 311 -19.19 -10.44 15.04
CA LEU A 311 -18.91 -9.05 14.72
C LEU A 311 -17.54 -8.87 14.02
N ASP A 312 -16.55 -9.68 14.41
CA ASP A 312 -15.22 -9.66 13.77
C ASP A 312 -15.31 -10.18 12.33
N SER A 313 -16.16 -11.18 12.08
CA SER A 313 -16.46 -11.69 10.73
C SER A 313 -17.16 -10.63 9.87
N ALA A 314 -18.14 -9.89 10.40
CA ALA A 314 -18.82 -8.83 9.66
C ALA A 314 -17.87 -7.68 9.25
N LEU A 315 -16.97 -7.26 10.15
CA LEU A 315 -15.96 -6.25 9.83
C LEU A 315 -14.98 -6.76 8.75
N SER A 316 -14.58 -8.02 8.84
CA SER A 316 -13.70 -8.64 7.84
C SER A 316 -14.33 -8.67 6.45
N ILE A 317 -15.65 -8.91 6.36
CA ILE A 317 -16.39 -8.86 5.10
C ILE A 317 -16.35 -7.45 4.52
N GLY A 318 -16.53 -6.42 5.34
CA GLY A 318 -16.39 -5.03 4.90
C GLY A 318 -15.00 -4.71 4.34
N ILE A 319 -13.94 -5.19 5.00
CA ILE A 319 -12.56 -4.99 4.53
C ILE A 319 -12.28 -5.80 3.25
N VAL A 320 -12.82 -7.01 3.15
CA VAL A 320 -12.74 -7.82 1.92
C VAL A 320 -13.46 -7.12 0.77
N LEU A 321 -14.64 -6.54 1.02
CA LEU A 321 -15.38 -5.77 0.04
C LEU A 321 -14.58 -4.55 -0.41
N HIS A 322 -13.96 -3.83 0.53
CA HIS A 322 -13.05 -2.71 0.23
C HIS A 322 -11.95 -3.12 -0.76
N ALA A 323 -11.26 -4.22 -0.49
CA ALA A 323 -10.20 -4.74 -1.35
C ALA A 323 -10.71 -5.14 -2.74
N LEU A 324 -11.86 -5.82 -2.81
CA LEU A 324 -12.46 -6.27 -4.07
C LEU A 324 -12.92 -5.10 -4.93
N CYS A 325 -13.59 -4.10 -4.35
CA CYS A 325 -14.05 -2.91 -5.07
C CYS A 325 -12.87 -2.04 -5.53
N ALA A 326 -11.87 -1.83 -4.66
CA ALA A 326 -10.67 -1.05 -5.00
C ALA A 326 -9.81 -1.72 -6.10
N SER A 327 -9.75 -3.06 -6.14
CA SER A 327 -9.00 -3.80 -7.17
C SER A 327 -9.56 -3.63 -8.59
N LYS A 328 -10.83 -3.21 -8.72
CA LYS A 328 -11.60 -3.16 -9.96
C LYS A 328 -11.94 -1.74 -10.42
N ALA A 329 -11.18 -0.74 -9.97
CA ALA A 329 -11.36 0.68 -10.29
C ALA A 329 -11.35 1.04 -11.80
N SER A 330 -11.25 0.07 -12.71
CA SER A 330 -11.50 0.23 -14.15
C SER A 330 -12.96 0.07 -14.58
N TYR A 331 -13.89 -0.28 -13.68
CA TYR A 331 -15.32 -0.38 -13.99
C TYR A 331 -16.17 0.29 -12.91
N ASN A 332 -17.11 1.14 -13.34
CA ASN A 332 -18.25 1.63 -12.54
C ASN A 332 -18.97 0.44 -11.90
N VAL A 333 -18.64 0.08 -10.67
CA VAL A 333 -19.29 -1.03 -9.96
C VAL A 333 -19.52 -0.63 -8.50
N LEU A 334 -20.58 0.17 -8.28
CA LEU A 334 -21.30 0.18 -7.01
C LEU A 334 -22.25 -1.02 -7.05
N LEU A 335 -21.98 -2.07 -6.26
CA LEU A 335 -22.74 -3.32 -6.29
C LEU A 335 -23.95 -3.33 -5.34
N PHE A 336 -24.14 -2.29 -4.51
CA PHE A 336 -25.24 -2.22 -3.54
C PHE A 336 -26.15 -1.00 -3.76
N PRO A 337 -27.49 -1.20 -3.81
CA PRO A 337 -28.45 -0.09 -3.88
C PRO A 337 -28.64 0.48 -2.47
N PHE A 338 -27.68 1.28 -2.00
CA PHE A 338 -27.91 2.16 -0.85
C PHE A 338 -28.80 3.35 -1.25
N PRO A 339 -29.51 3.99 -0.29
CA PRO A 339 -30.50 5.03 -0.60
C PRO A 339 -29.87 6.13 -1.45
N HIS A 340 -30.53 6.45 -2.55
CA HIS A 340 -30.06 7.31 -3.66
C HIS A 340 -29.48 8.67 -3.23
N PHE A 341 -29.78 9.11 -2.01
CA PHE A 341 -29.34 10.36 -1.38
C PHE A 341 -27.88 10.37 -0.88
N TRP A 342 -27.33 9.23 -0.46
CA TRP A 342 -25.91 9.15 -0.05
C TRP A 342 -24.98 8.90 -1.24
N VAL A 343 -25.45 8.14 -2.23
CA VAL A 343 -24.71 7.79 -3.44
C VAL A 343 -24.41 9.02 -4.31
N THR A 344 -25.34 9.97 -4.41
CA THR A 344 -25.14 11.22 -5.15
C THR A 344 -24.11 12.12 -4.48
N ARG A 345 -24.11 12.26 -3.15
CA ARG A 345 -23.13 13.07 -2.43
C ARG A 345 -21.74 12.45 -2.33
N VAL A 346 -21.60 11.12 -2.28
CA VAL A 346 -20.29 10.45 -2.33
C VAL A 346 -19.71 10.51 -3.75
N ARG A 347 -20.57 10.47 -4.78
CA ARG A 347 -20.19 10.71 -6.18
C ARG A 347 -19.70 12.15 -6.43
N GLU A 348 -20.22 13.12 -5.68
CA GLU A 348 -19.77 14.52 -5.73
C GLU A 348 -18.59 14.82 -4.77
N GLY A 349 -18.46 14.06 -3.68
CA GLY A 349 -17.44 14.25 -2.63
C GLY A 349 -16.10 13.59 -2.89
N GLY A 350 -16.02 12.65 -3.84
CA GLY A 350 -14.79 11.92 -4.16
C GLY A 350 -14.45 10.83 -3.13
N LEU A 351 -13.98 9.70 -3.64
CA LEU A 351 -13.34 8.62 -2.89
C LEU A 351 -12.14 9.13 -2.06
N SER A 352 -11.44 10.14 -2.55
CA SER A 352 -10.36 10.80 -1.82
C SER A 352 -10.84 11.38 -0.47
N LEU A 353 -12.04 11.96 -0.41
CA LEU A 353 -12.61 12.47 0.84
C LEU A 353 -12.95 11.35 1.82
N VAL A 354 -13.45 10.21 1.32
CA VAL A 354 -13.74 9.03 2.15
C VAL A 354 -12.45 8.52 2.83
N TYR A 355 -11.35 8.40 2.07
CA TYR A 355 -10.04 8.04 2.63
C TYR A 355 -9.50 9.10 3.59
N CYS A 356 -9.74 10.38 3.33
CA CYS A 356 -9.34 11.47 4.21
C CYS A 356 -10.04 11.38 5.59
N LEU A 357 -11.36 11.22 5.60
CA LEU A 357 -12.15 11.09 6.83
C LEU A 357 -11.78 9.82 7.60
N ALA A 358 -11.61 8.70 6.90
CA ALA A 358 -11.12 7.46 7.50
C ALA A 358 -9.73 7.66 8.14
N GLY A 359 -8.83 8.39 7.47
CA GLY A 359 -7.51 8.73 7.98
C GLY A 359 -7.58 9.56 9.26
N PHE A 360 -8.43 10.58 9.31
CA PHE A 360 -8.66 11.36 10.54
C PHE A 360 -9.21 10.50 11.68
N TYR A 361 -10.18 9.63 11.40
CA TYR A 361 -10.72 8.72 12.40
C TYR A 361 -9.64 7.78 12.98
N CYS A 362 -8.78 7.22 12.12
CA CYS A 362 -7.64 6.41 12.55
C CYS A 362 -6.61 7.23 13.35
N TYR A 363 -6.39 8.48 12.98
CA TYR A 363 -5.50 9.40 13.72
C TYR A 363 -6.01 9.62 15.14
N PHE A 364 -7.29 9.97 15.31
CA PHE A 364 -7.92 10.12 16.62
C PHE A 364 -7.91 8.81 17.42
N SER A 365 -8.14 7.68 16.75
CA SER A 365 -8.07 6.36 17.38
C SER A 365 -6.66 6.04 17.90
N GLY A 366 -5.62 6.48 17.19
CA GLY A 366 -4.23 6.42 17.64
C GLY A 366 -3.97 7.30 18.87
N LEU A 367 -4.45 8.55 18.85
CA LEU A 367 -4.35 9.45 20.01
C LEU A 367 -5.07 8.90 21.25
N ALA A 368 -6.18 8.19 21.06
CA ALA A 368 -6.92 7.51 22.12
C ALA A 368 -6.32 6.13 22.50
N LEU A 369 -5.14 5.77 22.00
CA LEU A 369 -4.46 4.49 22.25
C LEU A 369 -5.29 3.25 21.88
N ALA A 370 -6.26 3.40 20.98
CA ALA A 370 -7.24 2.39 20.59
C ALA A 370 -7.15 2.07 19.08
N PRO A 371 -6.00 1.59 18.56
CA PRO A 371 -5.78 1.42 17.13
C PRO A 371 -6.74 0.42 16.49
N TYR A 372 -7.29 -0.55 17.24
CA TYR A 372 -8.28 -1.51 16.75
C TYR A 372 -9.52 -0.83 16.14
N ARG A 373 -9.85 0.40 16.56
CA ARG A 373 -10.97 1.15 15.97
C ARG A 373 -10.77 1.42 14.47
N SER A 374 -9.53 1.40 13.99
CA SER A 374 -9.21 1.53 12.55
C SER A 374 -9.92 0.49 11.68
N PHE A 375 -10.25 -0.69 12.22
CA PHE A 375 -11.05 -1.70 11.49
C PHE A 375 -12.46 -1.22 11.18
N TYR A 376 -13.08 -0.41 12.05
CA TYR A 376 -14.39 0.20 11.78
C TYR A 376 -14.32 1.17 10.61
N ALA A 377 -13.26 1.98 10.55
CA ALA A 377 -13.04 2.88 9.42
C ALA A 377 -12.84 2.10 8.12
N LEU A 378 -11.95 1.10 8.09
CA LEU A 378 -11.73 0.30 6.88
C LEU A 378 -13.00 -0.45 6.43
N ALA A 379 -13.74 -1.05 7.37
CA ALA A 379 -15.00 -1.72 7.05
C ALA A 379 -16.05 -0.73 6.53
N ALA A 380 -16.16 0.47 7.13
CA ALA A 380 -17.07 1.51 6.66
C ALA A 380 -16.70 2.01 5.27
N VAL A 381 -15.41 2.22 4.99
CA VAL A 381 -14.93 2.53 3.64
C VAL A 381 -15.40 1.44 2.68
N GLY A 382 -15.17 0.17 3.00
CA GLY A 382 -15.60 -0.95 2.16
C GLY A 382 -17.10 -1.06 1.89
N VAL A 383 -17.95 -0.66 2.85
CA VAL A 383 -19.42 -0.64 2.67
C VAL A 383 -19.89 0.57 1.86
N LEU A 384 -19.15 1.68 1.89
CA LEU A 384 -19.45 2.90 1.13
C LEU A 384 -19.03 2.78 -0.35
N PHE A 385 -18.13 1.85 -0.67
CA PHE A 385 -17.81 1.38 -2.02
C PHE A 385 -18.89 0.43 -2.56
#